data_AF-A0A2M7KPR0-F1
#
_entry.id   AF-A0A2M7KPR0-F1
#
_cell.length_a   1.000
_cell.length_b   1.000
_cell.length_c   1.000
_cell.angle_alpha   90.00
_cell.angle_beta   90.00
_cell.angle_gamma   90.00
#
_symmetry.space_group_name_H-M   'P 1'
#
loop_
_entity.id
_entity.type
_entity.pdbx_description
1 polymer ?
#
loop_
_entity_poly.entity_id
_entity_poly.type
_entity_poly.pdbx_seq_one_letter_code
_entity_poly.pdbx_strand_id
1 'polypeptide(L)' 'MEAEAVSTLTVELDQAKATLLREKARMYGLGAEEFVTASIEELIAHPEPEFEAAVRRVLAKNHELYRRLA' A
#
# COMPACT_ATOMS: atom_id res chain seq x y z
N MET A 1 21.17 -17.10 -5.32
CA MET A 1 20.20 -16.00 -5.45
C MET A 1 19.13 -16.47 -6.41
N GLU A 2 17.99 -16.93 -5.90
CA GLU A 2 16.81 -17.08 -6.74
C GLU A 2 16.42 -15.68 -7.20
N ALA A 3 16.41 -15.46 -8.52
CA ALA A 3 15.87 -14.23 -9.06
C ALA A 3 14.40 -14.18 -8.65
N GLU A 4 14.01 -13.12 -7.97
CA GLU A 4 12.60 -12.86 -7.64
C GLU A 4 11.79 -12.97 -8.94
N ALA A 5 10.77 -13.83 -8.95
CA ALA A 5 10.03 -14.11 -10.17
C ALA A 5 9.24 -12.87 -10.58
N VAL A 6 9.73 -12.14 -11.58
CA VAL A 6 9.04 -10.97 -12.14
C VAL A 6 7.84 -11.46 -12.96
N SER A 7 6.66 -10.92 -12.66
CA SER A 7 5.42 -11.17 -13.38
C SER A 7 4.92 -9.88 -14.05
N THR A 8 4.46 -9.97 -15.29
CA THR A 8 3.92 -8.84 -16.05
C THR A 8 2.41 -8.93 -16.13
N LEU A 9 1.72 -7.87 -15.75
CA LEU A 9 0.27 -7.73 -15.86
C LEU A 9 -0.08 -6.64 -16.87
N THR A 10 -0.91 -6.98 -17.86
CA THR A 10 -1.49 -6.00 -18.81
C THR A 10 -2.92 -5.68 -18.39
N VAL A 11 -3.24 -4.39 -18.25
CA VAL A 11 -4.57 -3.90 -17.84
C VAL A 11 -5.12 -2.99 -18.91
N GLU A 12 -6.38 -3.24 -19.32
CA GLU A 12 -7.10 -2.34 -20.21
C GLU A 12 -7.78 -1.23 -19.40
N LEU A 13 -7.53 0.01 -19.81
CA LEU A 13 -8.14 1.20 -19.23
C LEU A 13 -8.79 2.00 -20.35
N ASP A 14 -9.95 2.61 -20.06
CA ASP A 14 -10.45 3.64 -20.95
C ASP A 14 -9.45 4.81 -21.04
N GLN A 15 -9.48 5.53 -22.17
CA GLN A 15 -8.50 6.58 -22.45
C GLN A 15 -8.54 7.72 -21.42
N ALA A 16 -9.71 8.00 -20.83
CA ALA A 16 -9.84 9.04 -19.81
C ALA A 16 -9.09 8.64 -18.53
N LYS A 17 -9.26 7.41 -18.05
CA LYS A 17 -8.55 6.87 -16.88
C LYS A 17 -7.05 6.73 -17.15
N ALA A 18 -6.65 6.29 -18.34
CA ALA A 18 -5.24 6.21 -18.71
C ALA A 18 -4.56 7.60 -18.70
N THR A 19 -5.29 8.64 -19.12
CA THR A 19 -4.81 10.03 -19.07
C THR A 19 -4.66 10.51 -17.63
N LEU A 20 -5.70 10.34 -16.81
CA LEU A 20 -5.68 10.70 -15.38
C LEU A 20 -4.57 9.98 -14.61
N LEU A 21 -4.32 8.71 -14.91
CA LEU A 21 -3.23 7.94 -14.31
C LEU A 21 -1.86 8.58 -14.62
N ARG A 22 -1.61 8.94 -15.88
CA ARG A 22 -0.35 9.59 -16.29
C ARG A 22 -0.19 10.96 -15.64
N GLU A 23 -1.26 11.71 -15.51
CA GLU A 23 -1.23 13.01 -14.82
C GLU A 23 -0.88 12.85 -13.34
N LYS A 24 -1.51 11.89 -12.65
CA LYS A 24 -1.18 11.57 -11.26
C LYS A 24 0.27 11.13 -11.12
N ALA A 25 0.76 10.24 -11.97
CA ALA A 25 2.15 9.80 -11.95
C ALA A 25 3.12 10.98 -12.10
N ARG A 26 2.84 11.90 -13.03
CA ARG A 26 3.63 13.12 -13.22
C ARG A 26 3.65 14.04 -11.99
N MET A 27 2.56 14.12 -11.24
CA MET A 27 2.54 14.91 -9.99
C MET A 27 3.55 14.40 -8.95
N TYR A 28 3.86 13.12 -8.98
CA TYR A 28 4.86 12.49 -8.11
C TYR A 28 6.24 12.35 -8.79
N GLY A 29 6.41 12.88 -10.01
CA GLY A 29 7.66 12.77 -10.77
C GLY A 29 7.96 11.36 -11.30
N LEU A 30 6.95 10.49 -11.37
CA LEU A 30 7.08 9.08 -11.76
C LEU A 30 6.51 8.80 -13.15
N GLY A 31 7.00 7.72 -13.77
CA GLY A 31 6.33 7.09 -14.91
C GLY A 31 5.01 6.43 -14.51
N ALA A 32 4.11 6.22 -15.48
CA ALA A 32 2.81 5.59 -15.19
C ALA A 32 2.95 4.15 -14.68
N GLU A 33 3.90 3.38 -15.22
CA GLU A 33 4.19 2.01 -14.77
C GLU A 33 4.76 2.00 -13.35
N GLU A 34 5.76 2.83 -13.06
CA GLU A 34 6.34 2.97 -11.72
C GLU A 34 5.29 3.39 -10.68
N PHE A 35 4.44 4.35 -11.04
CA PHE A 35 3.35 4.80 -10.18
C PHE A 35 2.35 3.67 -9.87
N VAL A 36 1.97 2.87 -10.87
CA VAL A 36 1.06 1.73 -10.68
C VAL A 36 1.70 0.65 -9.83
N THR A 37 2.95 0.28 -10.10
CA THR A 37 3.67 -0.73 -9.32
C THR A 37 3.75 -0.33 -7.85
N ALA A 38 4.22 0.89 -7.56
CA ALA A 38 4.30 1.38 -6.19
C ALA A 38 2.92 1.44 -5.50
N SER A 39 1.87 1.84 -6.24
CA SER A 39 0.50 1.88 -5.70
C SER A 39 -0.04 0.48 -5.38
N ILE A 40 0.27 -0.52 -6.21
CA ILE A 40 -0.13 -1.91 -5.99
C ILE A 40 0.64 -2.51 -4.81
N GLU A 41 1.95 -2.28 -4.74
CA GLU A 41 2.78 -2.70 -3.62
C GLU A 41 2.28 -2.10 -2.30
N GLU A 42 1.98 -0.80 -2.27
CA GLU A 42 1.37 -0.16 -1.11
C GLU A 42 0.01 -0.78 -0.77
N LEU A 43 -0.86 -0.99 -1.76
CA LEU A 43 -2.19 -1.58 -1.55
C LEU A 43 -2.12 -3.01 -0.99
N ILE A 44 -1.16 -3.81 -1.44
CA ILE A 44 -0.94 -5.19 -0.96
C ILE A 44 -0.23 -5.20 0.39
N ALA A 45 0.69 -4.26 0.62
CA ALA A 45 1.43 -4.13 1.87
C ALA A 45 0.58 -3.59 3.03
N HIS A 46 -0.62 -3.03 2.75
CA HIS A 46 -1.54 -2.63 3.79
C HIS A 46 -1.88 -3.85 4.66
N PRO A 47 -1.62 -3.80 5.98
CA PRO A 47 -2.01 -4.88 6.86
C PRO A 47 -3.52 -5.08 6.77
N GLU A 48 -3.96 -6.34 6.71
CA GLU A 48 -5.40 -6.65 6.71
C GLU A 48 -6.10 -5.88 7.84
N PRO A 49 -7.34 -5.41 7.65
CA PRO A 49 -8.10 -4.66 8.67
C PRO A 49 -8.08 -5.32 10.06
N GLU A 50 -8.00 -6.65 10.09
CA GLU A 50 -7.84 -7.52 11.26
C GLU A 50 -6.52 -7.28 12.00
N PHE A 51 -5.41 -7.08 11.28
CA PHE A 51 -4.11 -6.76 11.84
C PHE A 51 -4.10 -5.36 12.45
N GLU A 52 -4.67 -4.35 11.77
CA GLU A 52 -4.82 -3.02 12.39
C GLU A 52 -5.66 -3.07 13.67
N ALA A 53 -6.75 -3.84 13.66
CA ALA A 53 -7.59 -4.03 14.84
C ALA A 53 -6.80 -4.70 15.99
N ALA A 54 -5.96 -5.69 15.68
CA ALA A 54 -5.09 -6.34 16.65
C ALA A 54 -4.03 -5.38 17.23
N VAL A 55 -3.38 -4.58 16.38
CA VAL A 55 -2.40 -3.55 16.81
C VAL A 55 -3.06 -2.54 17.73
N ARG A 56 -4.23 -2.00 17.35
CA ARG A 56 -5.00 -1.07 18.21
C ARG A 56 -5.32 -1.69 19.57
N ARG A 57 -5.73 -2.97 19.59
CA ARG A 57 -6.02 -3.70 20.83
C ARG A 57 -4.80 -3.89 21.73
N VAL A 58 -3.64 -4.25 21.15
CA VAL A 58 -2.38 -4.43 21.90
C VAL A 58 -1.91 -3.10 22.48
N LEU A 59 -1.91 -2.02 21.68
CA LEU A 59 -1.52 -0.69 22.15
C LEU A 59 -2.44 -0.19 23.27
N ALA A 60 -3.76 -0.37 23.15
CA ALA A 60 -4.72 -0.01 24.19
C ALA A 60 -4.48 -0.77 25.50
N LYS A 61 -4.26 -2.09 25.42
CA LYS A 61 -3.93 -2.93 26.59
C LYS A 61 -2.62 -2.50 27.26
N ASN A 62 -1.59 -2.21 26.47
CA ASN A 62 -0.30 -1.79 27.02
C ASN A 62 -0.42 -0.43 27.72
N HIS A 63 -1.13 0.52 27.13
CA HIS A 63 -1.39 1.81 27.75
C HIS A 63 -2.17 1.69 29.08
N GLU A 64 -3.13 0.77 29.14
CA GLU A 64 -3.83 0.45 30.38
C GLU A 64 -2.93 -0.21 31.43
N LEU A 65 -2.06 -1.13 31.04
CA LEU A 65 -1.08 -1.75 31.93
C LEU A 65 -0.11 -0.71 32.50
N TYR A 66 0.46 0.14 31.65
CA TYR A 66 1.36 1.21 32.10
C TYR A 66 0.67 2.18 33.06
N ARG A 67 -0.62 2.51 32.84
CA ARG A 67 -1.41 3.34 33.78
C ARG A 67 -1.63 2.70 35.15
N ARG A 68 -1.62 1.37 35.25
CA ARG A 68 -1.83 0.65 36.51
C ARG A 68 -0.52 0.38 37.28
N LEU A 69 0.61 0.62 36.65
CA LEU A 69 1.96 0.40 37.18
C LEU A 69 2.63 1.71 37.66
N ALA A 70 1.98 2.86 37.47
CA ALA A 70 2.37 4.17 37.98
C ALA A 70 1.42 4.60 39.11
#